data_AF-A0A7C1Y2D2-F1
#
_entry.id   AF-A0A7C1Y2D2-F1
#
_cell.length_a   1.000
_cell.length_b   1.000
_cell.length_c   1.000
_cell.angle_alpha   90.00
_cell.angle_beta   90.00
_cell.angle_gamma   90.00
#
_symmetry.space_group_name_H-M   'P 1'
#
loop_
_entity.id
_entity.type
_entity.pdbx_description
1 polymer ?
#
loop_
_entity_poly.entity_id
_entity_poly.type
_entity_poly.pdbx_seq_one_letter_code
_entity_poly.pdbx_strand_id
1 'polypeptide(L)'
;MSRAFQNFARSGELSFSSLKRTALSVLNDIANSAIQSGLNSIFGQGGGIGGFLGDLAGSALFGRAGGGTVGARQPYLVGERGPELFVPESPGRIIPGGGGTIAPSSKSNNITINITNQGGGNDMTQRSAGQVAVAVRRAMDRAERDL
;
A
#
# COMPACT_ATOMS: atom_id res chain seq x y z
N MET A 1 -66.35 4.06 32.50
CA MET A 1 -65.14 3.22 32.38
C MET A 1 -65.38 1.71 32.63
N SER A 2 -66.56 1.27 33.08
CA SER A 2 -66.84 -0.13 33.44
C SER A 2 -67.12 -1.09 32.26
N ARG A 3 -67.64 -0.61 31.12
CA ARG A 3 -68.00 -1.47 29.97
C ARG A 3 -66.79 -2.00 29.19
N ALA A 4 -65.69 -1.25 29.16
CA ALA A 4 -64.45 -1.69 28.51
C ALA A 4 -63.80 -2.86 29.27
N PHE A 5 -63.81 -2.81 30.60
CA PHE A 5 -63.32 -3.87 31.47
C PHE A 5 -64.19 -5.14 31.40
N GLN A 6 -65.51 -4.97 31.32
CA GLN A 6 -66.45 -6.09 31.25
C GLN A 6 -66.39 -6.84 29.90
N ASN A 7 -66.15 -6.13 28.80
CA ASN A 7 -65.93 -6.74 27.48
C ASN A 7 -64.55 -7.39 27.36
N PHE A 8 -63.53 -6.83 28.05
CA PHE A 8 -62.19 -7.40 28.11
C PHE A 8 -62.16 -8.74 28.86
N ALA A 9 -62.81 -8.81 30.03
CA ALA A 9 -62.93 -10.05 30.81
C ALA A 9 -63.79 -11.13 30.12
N ARG A 10 -64.75 -10.73 29.28
CA ARG A 10 -65.69 -11.65 28.61
C ARG A 10 -65.19 -12.18 27.26
N SER A 11 -64.36 -11.42 26.54
CA SER A 11 -63.96 -11.79 25.18
C SER A 11 -62.56 -12.38 25.07
N GLY A 12 -61.59 -12.02 25.92
CA GLY A 12 -60.21 -12.56 25.86
C GLY A 12 -59.43 -12.35 24.55
N GLU A 13 -60.08 -11.94 23.45
CA GLU A 13 -59.57 -12.03 22.08
C GLU A 13 -59.11 -10.69 21.48
N LEU A 14 -59.33 -9.57 22.17
CA LEU A 14 -58.89 -8.25 21.71
C LEU A 14 -57.40 -7.97 21.95
N SER A 15 -56.74 -8.80 22.76
CA SER A 15 -55.30 -8.68 23.04
C SER A 15 -54.44 -9.40 22.00
N PHE A 16 -54.87 -10.56 21.47
CA PHE A 16 -54.00 -11.41 20.65
C PHE A 16 -53.72 -10.82 19.26
N SER A 17 -54.75 -10.29 18.60
CA SER A 17 -54.59 -9.67 17.27
C SER A 17 -53.82 -8.35 17.33
N SER A 18 -53.90 -7.63 18.45
CA SER A 18 -53.17 -6.38 18.67
C SER A 18 -51.72 -6.68 19.06
N LEU A 19 -51.49 -7.64 19.95
CA LEU A 19 -50.17 -8.16 20.32
C LEU A 19 -49.42 -8.70 19.10
N LYS A 20 -50.08 -9.48 18.25
CA LYS A 20 -49.51 -10.01 17.01
C LYS A 20 -49.09 -8.88 16.07
N ARG A 21 -49.91 -7.84 15.91
CA ARG A 21 -49.59 -6.70 15.05
C ARG A 21 -48.40 -5.89 15.59
N THR A 22 -48.36 -5.63 16.90
CA THR A 22 -47.24 -4.94 17.54
C THR A 22 -45.96 -5.78 17.49
N ALA A 23 -46.05 -7.09 17.75
CA ALA A 23 -44.90 -8.00 17.70
C ALA A 23 -44.31 -8.10 16.29
N LEU A 24 -45.16 -8.21 15.25
CA LEU A 24 -44.69 -8.21 13.87
C LEU A 24 -44.06 -6.87 13.46
N SER A 25 -44.58 -5.74 13.96
CA SER A 25 -43.97 -4.42 13.74
C SER A 25 -42.58 -4.34 14.35
N VAL A 26 -42.44 -4.73 15.62
CA VAL A 26 -41.16 -4.72 16.34
C VAL A 26 -40.15 -5.67 15.69
N LEU A 27 -40.59 -6.84 15.23
CA LEU A 27 -39.72 -7.78 14.49
C LEU A 27 -39.24 -7.20 13.16
N ASN A 28 -40.09 -6.48 12.42
CA ASN A 28 -39.69 -5.81 11.19
C ASN A 28 -38.69 -4.67 11.47
N ASP A 29 -38.88 -3.90 12.54
CA ASP A 29 -37.96 -2.84 12.93
C ASP A 29 -36.59 -3.39 13.34
N ILE A 30 -36.56 -4.50 14.09
CA ILE A 30 -35.33 -5.21 14.46
C ILE A 30 -34.65 -5.82 13.23
N ALA A 31 -35.41 -6.44 12.33
CA ALA A 31 -34.87 -7.02 11.10
C ALA A 31 -34.23 -5.93 10.22
N ASN A 32 -34.90 -4.80 10.04
CA ASN A 32 -34.37 -3.68 9.29
C ASN A 32 -33.14 -3.05 9.95
N SER A 33 -33.12 -2.94 11.28
CA SER A 33 -31.96 -2.43 12.02
C SER A 33 -30.77 -3.40 12.00
N ALA A 34 -31.01 -4.71 12.11
CA ALA A 34 -29.98 -5.74 12.03
C ALA A 34 -29.40 -5.87 10.62
N ILE A 35 -30.24 -5.77 9.59
CA ILE A 35 -29.79 -5.73 8.19
C ILE A 35 -29.02 -4.44 7.94
N GLN A 36 -29.51 -3.26 8.34
CA GLN A 36 -28.77 -2.01 8.17
C GLN A 36 -27.44 -2.01 8.94
N SER A 37 -27.39 -2.58 10.14
CA SER A 37 -26.16 -2.68 10.94
C SER A 37 -25.18 -3.71 10.37
N GLY A 38 -25.69 -4.85 9.88
CA GLY A 38 -24.89 -5.86 9.18
C GLY A 38 -24.38 -5.37 7.83
N LEU A 39 -25.21 -4.67 7.08
CA LEU A 39 -24.85 -4.10 5.79
C LEU A 39 -23.92 -2.89 5.96
N ASN A 40 -24.10 -2.04 6.97
CA ASN A 40 -23.16 -0.96 7.27
C ASN A 40 -21.83 -1.48 7.86
N SER A 41 -21.83 -2.59 8.60
CA SER A 41 -20.58 -3.21 9.05
C SER A 41 -19.85 -3.99 7.95
N ILE A 42 -20.51 -4.27 6.82
CA ILE A 42 -19.89 -4.88 5.64
C ILE A 42 -19.56 -3.84 4.56
N PHE A 43 -20.46 -2.90 4.27
CA PHE A 43 -20.37 -1.95 3.16
C PHE A 43 -20.17 -0.49 3.62
N GLY A 44 -20.19 -0.21 4.92
CA GLY A 44 -19.98 1.12 5.47
C GLY A 44 -18.52 1.54 5.37
N GLN A 45 -18.33 2.71 4.78
CA GLN A 45 -17.09 3.44 4.53
C GLN A 45 -16.41 3.86 5.85
N GLY A 46 -15.92 2.89 6.65
CA GLY A 46 -15.33 3.23 7.96
C GLY A 46 -14.94 2.09 8.89
N GLY A 47 -14.53 0.92 8.38
CA GLY A 47 -13.84 -0.09 9.22
C GLY A 47 -14.57 -1.41 9.43
N GLY A 48 -15.24 -1.90 8.39
CA GLY A 48 -15.83 -3.23 8.34
C GLY A 48 -15.02 -4.23 7.49
N ILE A 49 -15.46 -5.48 7.44
CA ILE A 49 -14.85 -6.55 6.63
C ILE A 49 -14.71 -6.08 5.17
N GLY A 50 -15.67 -5.33 4.61
CA GLY A 50 -15.57 -4.68 3.29
C GLY A 50 -14.35 -3.78 3.07
N GLY A 51 -13.90 -3.08 4.12
CA GLY A 51 -12.69 -2.27 4.10
C GLY A 51 -11.42 -3.12 4.10
N PHE A 52 -11.42 -4.26 4.79
CA PHE A 52 -10.26 -5.16 4.80
C PHE A 52 -10.11 -5.94 3.49
N LEU A 53 -11.21 -6.36 2.84
CA LEU A 53 -11.10 -6.96 1.50
C LEU A 53 -10.98 -5.91 0.41
N GLY A 54 -11.49 -4.69 0.62
CA GLY A 54 -11.24 -3.54 -0.24
C GLY A 54 -9.77 -3.09 -0.19
N ASP A 55 -9.16 -3.10 0.99
CA ASP A 55 -7.73 -2.82 1.18
C ASP A 55 -6.86 -4.00 0.75
N LEU A 56 -7.28 -5.25 0.93
CA LEU A 56 -6.51 -6.41 0.46
C LEU A 56 -6.66 -6.62 -1.06
N ALA A 57 -7.85 -6.43 -1.64
CA ALA A 57 -8.03 -6.43 -3.09
C ALA A 57 -7.42 -5.16 -3.72
N GLY A 58 -7.51 -4.01 -3.05
CA GLY A 58 -6.86 -2.77 -3.48
C GLY A 58 -5.33 -2.87 -3.41
N SER A 59 -4.76 -3.41 -2.33
CA SER A 59 -3.30 -3.50 -2.17
C SER A 59 -2.67 -4.72 -2.86
N ALA A 60 -3.41 -5.81 -3.07
CA ALA A 60 -2.91 -7.01 -3.76
C ALA A 60 -3.20 -7.05 -5.27
N LEU A 61 -4.12 -6.23 -5.79
CA LEU A 61 -4.51 -6.24 -7.22
C LEU A 61 -4.16 -4.96 -7.99
N PHE A 62 -3.36 -4.04 -7.43
CA PHE A 62 -2.59 -3.15 -8.31
C PHE A 62 -1.46 -3.95 -8.95
N GLY A 63 -1.83 -4.81 -9.90
CA GLY A 63 -0.90 -5.42 -10.84
C GLY A 63 -0.01 -4.31 -11.39
N ARG A 64 1.31 -4.44 -11.17
CA ARG A 64 2.32 -3.48 -11.61
C ARG A 64 2.60 -3.65 -13.11
N ALA A 65 1.58 -3.95 -13.91
CA ALA A 65 1.66 -3.97 -15.35
C ALA A 65 2.07 -2.59 -15.90
N GLY A 66 1.66 -1.51 -15.22
CA GLY A 66 2.07 -0.13 -15.52
C GLY A 66 3.39 0.31 -14.88
N GLY A 67 4.11 -0.58 -14.18
CA GLY A 67 5.32 -0.23 -13.42
C GLY A 67 5.04 0.53 -12.12
N GLY A 68 6.10 1.05 -11.48
CA GLY A 68 5.99 1.82 -10.24
C GLY A 68 7.07 1.49 -9.20
N THR A 69 7.15 2.30 -8.15
CA THR A 69 8.07 2.06 -7.03
C THR A 69 7.71 0.79 -6.26
N VAL A 70 8.73 0.07 -5.84
CA VAL A 70 8.65 -1.16 -5.06
C VAL A 70 9.46 -1.00 -3.77
N GLY A 71 8.89 -1.43 -2.67
CA GLY A 71 9.55 -1.54 -1.37
C GLY A 71 10.25 -2.89 -1.23
N ALA A 72 11.26 -2.93 -0.37
CA ALA A 72 12.01 -4.15 -0.08
C ALA A 72 11.13 -5.24 0.58
N ARG A 73 11.40 -6.51 0.25
CA ARG A 73 10.82 -7.74 0.82
C ARG A 73 9.29 -7.81 0.72
N GLN A 74 8.70 -7.02 -0.19
CA GLN A 74 7.27 -7.03 -0.45
C GLN A 74 7.00 -7.73 -1.78
N PRO A 75 6.07 -8.70 -1.85
CA PRO A 75 5.71 -9.32 -3.11
C PRO A 75 4.87 -8.38 -3.97
N TYR A 76 5.16 -8.36 -5.27
CA TYR A 76 4.46 -7.61 -6.29
C TYR A 76 4.10 -8.52 -7.45
N LEU A 77 2.94 -8.31 -8.07
CA LEU A 77 2.56 -9.01 -9.29
C LEU A 77 2.96 -8.16 -10.51
N VAL A 78 3.75 -8.73 -11.42
CA VAL A 78 4.35 -8.07 -12.59
C VAL A 78 4.13 -8.95 -13.82
N GLY A 79 3.93 -8.36 -15.00
CA GLY A 79 4.02 -9.10 -16.26
C GLY A 79 3.00 -8.70 -17.31
N GLU A 80 3.49 -8.53 -18.54
CA GLU A 80 2.70 -8.29 -19.76
C GLU A 80 2.36 -9.62 -20.48
N ARG A 81 3.00 -10.74 -20.08
CA ARG A 81 2.82 -12.09 -20.63
C ARG A 81 2.17 -13.08 -19.65
N GLY A 82 1.61 -12.58 -18.56
CA GLY A 82 1.03 -13.37 -17.48
C GLY A 82 1.47 -12.84 -16.11
N PRO A 83 0.73 -13.18 -15.04
CA PRO A 83 1.00 -12.72 -13.69
C PRO A 83 2.22 -13.45 -13.09
N GLU A 84 3.39 -12.82 -13.13
CA GLU A 84 4.60 -13.27 -12.42
C GLU A 84 4.73 -12.56 -11.07
N LEU A 85 5.30 -13.24 -10.07
CA LEU A 85 5.52 -12.67 -8.75
C LEU A 85 6.96 -12.19 -8.60
N PHE A 86 7.13 -10.92 -8.25
CA PHE A 86 8.40 -10.24 -8.05
C PHE A 86 8.55 -9.81 -6.59
N VAL A 87 9.63 -10.23 -5.93
CA VAL A 87 9.96 -9.84 -4.54
C VAL A 87 11.35 -9.22 -4.54
N PRO A 88 11.50 -7.89 -4.49
CA PRO A 88 12.82 -7.26 -4.47
C PRO A 88 13.42 -7.29 -3.07
N GLU A 89 14.73 -7.55 -2.96
CA GLU A 89 15.44 -7.51 -1.66
C GLU A 89 15.72 -6.07 -1.19
N SER A 90 15.75 -5.11 -2.11
CA SER A 90 16.00 -3.68 -1.85
C SER A 90 14.94 -2.80 -2.51
N PRO A 91 14.68 -1.59 -2.01
CA PRO A 91 13.73 -0.67 -2.65
C PRO A 91 14.18 -0.32 -4.08
N GLY A 92 13.23 -0.22 -5.00
CA GLY A 92 13.50 0.00 -6.41
C GLY A 92 12.29 0.49 -7.18
N ARG A 93 12.33 0.38 -8.50
CA ARG A 93 11.20 0.72 -9.38
C ARG A 93 11.12 -0.28 -10.53
N ILE A 94 9.92 -0.77 -10.81
CA ILE A 94 9.61 -1.59 -11.99
C ILE A 94 9.40 -0.65 -13.18
N ILE A 95 10.07 -0.94 -14.30
CA ILE A 95 9.98 -0.21 -15.57
C ILE A 95 9.34 -1.14 -16.61
N PRO A 96 8.17 -0.80 -17.19
CA PRO A 96 7.51 -1.60 -18.22
C PRO A 96 8.31 -1.67 -19.52
N GLY A 97 8.13 -2.76 -20.28
CA GLY A 97 8.88 -3.07 -21.50
C GLY A 97 8.38 -2.28 -22.71
N GLY A 98 8.34 -0.95 -22.64
CA GLY A 98 7.85 -0.12 -23.73
C GLY A 98 7.96 1.37 -23.43
N GLY A 99 9.09 1.98 -23.77
CA GLY A 99 9.19 3.45 -23.93
C GLY A 99 9.51 4.28 -22.68
N GLY A 100 9.88 3.68 -21.55
CA GLY A 100 10.50 4.41 -20.45
C GLY A 100 12.01 4.48 -20.65
N THR A 101 12.53 5.57 -21.21
CA THR A 101 13.97 5.81 -21.25
C THR A 101 14.51 5.81 -19.81
N ILE A 102 15.36 4.84 -19.50
CA ILE A 102 16.15 4.82 -18.28
C ILE A 102 17.11 6.00 -18.41
N ALA A 103 16.76 7.17 -17.85
CA ALA A 103 17.82 8.07 -17.42
C ALA A 103 18.58 7.28 -16.36
N PRO A 104 19.84 6.89 -16.59
CA PRO A 104 20.60 6.16 -15.58
C PRO A 104 20.54 7.01 -14.32
N SER A 105 19.97 6.46 -13.25
CA SER A 105 20.19 7.06 -11.94
C SER A 105 21.70 6.94 -11.74
N SER A 106 22.42 8.03 -11.97
CA SER A 106 23.84 8.11 -11.68
C SER A 106 23.97 7.71 -10.22
N LYS A 107 24.35 6.45 -9.96
CA LYS A 107 24.83 6.03 -8.64
C LYS A 107 26.06 6.90 -8.41
N SER A 108 25.84 8.04 -7.75
CA SER A 108 26.92 8.93 -7.35
C SER A 108 27.70 8.19 -6.27
N ASN A 109 28.69 7.43 -6.69
CA ASN A 109 29.65 6.82 -5.79
C ASN A 109 30.52 7.97 -5.27
N ASN A 110 30.15 8.57 -4.15
CA ASN A 110 30.96 9.58 -3.50
C ASN A 110 32.19 8.89 -2.90
N ILE A 111 33.33 8.95 -3.60
CA ILE A 111 34.62 8.45 -3.12
C ILE A 111 35.35 9.58 -2.42
N THR A 112 35.39 9.54 -1.08
CA THR A 112 36.16 10.48 -0.27
C THR A 112 37.59 9.97 -0.11
N ILE A 113 38.57 10.68 -0.67
CA ILE A 113 40.01 10.35 -0.55
C ILE A 113 40.65 11.32 0.44
N ASN A 114 40.97 10.83 1.63
CA ASN A 114 41.70 11.60 2.64
C ASN A 114 43.19 11.56 2.33
N ILE A 115 43.74 12.67 1.82
CA ILE A 115 45.17 12.80 1.52
C ILE A 115 45.86 13.46 2.72
N THR A 116 46.59 12.68 3.51
CA THR A 116 47.43 13.20 4.59
C THR A 116 48.80 13.57 4.02
N ASN A 117 49.03 14.87 3.77
CA ASN A 117 50.33 15.37 3.31
C ASN A 117 51.28 15.51 4.52
N GLN A 118 52.24 14.60 4.67
CA GLN A 118 53.23 14.61 5.76
C GLN A 118 54.36 15.65 5.59
N GLY A 119 54.23 16.61 4.66
CA GLY A 119 55.19 17.71 4.48
C GLY A 119 54.48 19.05 4.32
N GLY A 120 54.45 19.85 5.39
CA GLY A 120 53.70 21.10 5.50
C GLY A 120 54.12 22.24 4.56
N GLY A 121 53.62 22.21 3.33
CA GLY A 121 53.68 23.35 2.40
C GLY A 121 52.48 23.38 1.47
N ASN A 122 51.73 24.49 1.48
CA ASN A 122 50.50 24.71 0.71
C ASN A 122 50.71 24.67 -0.83
N ASP A 123 51.97 24.73 -1.30
CA ASP A 123 52.35 24.67 -2.71
C ASP A 123 52.33 23.25 -3.31
N MET A 124 52.34 22.21 -2.48
CA MET A 124 52.33 20.83 -2.96
C MET A 124 50.94 20.34 -3.37
N THR A 125 49.86 20.81 -2.72
CA THR A 125 48.48 20.41 -3.06
C THR A 125 48.10 20.77 -4.50
N GLN A 126 48.59 21.89 -5.03
CA GLN A 126 48.35 22.28 -6.42
C GLN A 126 49.14 21.41 -7.42
N ARG A 127 50.38 21.02 -7.09
CA ARG A 127 51.17 20.09 -7.90
C ARG A 127 50.62 18.66 -7.83
N SER A 128 50.13 18.27 -6.66
CA SER A 128 49.45 16.99 -6.42
C SER A 128 48.12 16.91 -7.15
N ALA A 129 47.37 18.00 -7.33
CA ALA A 129 46.11 17.97 -8.08
C ALA A 129 46.31 17.48 -9.53
N GLY A 130 47.36 17.96 -10.21
CA GLY A 130 47.72 17.47 -11.55
C GLY A 130 48.18 16.01 -11.53
N GLN A 131 49.01 15.61 -10.56
CA GLN A 131 49.49 14.24 -10.43
C GLN A 131 48.37 13.25 -10.08
N VAL A 132 47.43 13.64 -9.23
CA VAL A 132 46.24 12.87 -8.85
C VAL A 132 45.30 12.74 -10.04
N ALA A 133 45.04 13.83 -10.79
CA ALA A 133 44.22 13.76 -11.99
C ALA A 133 44.78 12.78 -13.03
N VAL A 134 46.10 12.77 -13.23
CA VAL A 134 46.77 11.81 -14.14
C VAL A 134 46.73 10.39 -13.59
N ALA A 135 46.93 10.19 -12.29
CA ALA A 135 46.87 8.88 -11.65
C ALA A 135 45.46 8.27 -11.72
N VAL A 136 44.42 9.07 -11.45
CA VAL A 136 43.01 8.68 -11.52
C VAL A 136 42.63 8.35 -12.96
N ARG A 137 42.99 9.20 -13.94
CA ARG A 137 42.73 8.93 -15.35
C ARG A 137 43.34 7.60 -15.80
N ARG A 138 44.60 7.34 -15.45
CA ARG A 138 45.26 6.06 -15.77
C ARG A 138 44.60 4.86 -15.08
N ALA A 139 44.08 5.04 -13.87
CA ALA A 139 43.37 3.99 -13.16
C ALA A 139 42.02 3.68 -13.82
N MET A 140 41.29 4.71 -14.27
CA MET A 140 40.03 4.54 -15.02
C MET A 140 40.27 3.88 -16.39
N ASP A 141 41.29 4.33 -17.15
CA ASP A 141 41.66 3.74 -18.45
C ASP A 141 42.17 2.28 -18.33
N ARG A 142 42.56 1.83 -17.13
CA ARG A 142 42.91 0.43 -16.85
C ARG A 142 41.67 -0.38 -16.48
N ALA A 143 40.78 0.17 -15.65
CA ALA A 143 39.52 -0.47 -15.30
C ALA A 143 38.61 -0.69 -16.51
N GLU A 144 38.61 0.22 -17.50
CA GLU A 144 37.86 0.07 -18.75
C GLU A 144 38.41 -1.02 -19.69
N ARG A 145 39.68 -1.43 -19.52
CA ARG A 145 40.30 -2.51 -20.31
C ARG A 145 40.10 -3.90 -19.71
N ASP A 146 39.78 -3.97 -18.42
CA ASP A 146 39.58 -5.23 -17.69
C ASP A 146 38.08 -5.64 -17.62
N LEU A 147 37.20 -4.92 -18.33
CA LEU A 147 35.79 -5.23 -18.55
C LEU A 147 35.55 -5.72 -19.98
#